data_AF-A0A434DUV3-F1
#
_entry.id   AF-A0A434DUV3-F1
#
_cell.length_a   1.000
_cell.length_b   1.000
_cell.length_c   1.000
_cell.angle_alpha   90.00
_cell.angle_beta   90.00
_cell.angle_gamma   90.00
#
_symmetry.space_group_name_H-M   'P 1'
#
loop_
_entity.id
_entity.type
_entity.pdbx_description
1 polymer ?
#
loop_
_entity_poly.entity_id
_entity_poly.type
_entity_poly.pdbx_seq_one_letter_code
_entity_poly.pdbx_strand_id
1 'polypeptide(L)'
;MSDRPSEWDKYLLGSVLFISLLFGGGTANGLYTDTLIEIAAIVSAAAVFSQTSGQRVPHSVLWLLIFAVALVILQIVPLPAAIFSGLRPELLLADSGLVGETRFRFVSVGVGRTIECLLYLVAAAAFFLSVLRLRVEQVHGLLPFFFMGVICNGLAGAIQYSLSDDIAIEGLLPFTINAGLFANENHFAALLFVSIPFVVYYGLFRGHLLSGSLGLVTLLLLLLAAGSRAGVLIGLAITVLS
;
A
#
# COMPACT_ATOMS: atom_id res chain seq x y z
N MET A 1 -1.60 -20.07 -33.76
CA MET A 1 -2.36 -19.73 -32.54
C MET A 1 -2.06 -18.28 -32.21
N SER A 2 -3.09 -17.48 -31.93
CA SER A 2 -3.00 -16.02 -31.85
C SER A 2 -2.06 -15.56 -30.73
N ASP A 3 -0.85 -15.10 -31.08
CA ASP A 3 0.11 -14.39 -30.21
C ASP A 3 -0.39 -12.98 -29.83
N ARG A 4 -1.65 -12.88 -29.38
CA ARG A 4 -2.13 -11.69 -28.68
C ARG A 4 -1.92 -11.95 -27.20
N PRO A 5 -0.97 -11.26 -26.54
CA PRO A 5 -0.87 -11.32 -25.09
C PRO A 5 -2.22 -10.99 -24.47
N SER A 6 -2.56 -11.68 -23.38
CA SER A 6 -3.91 -11.65 -22.85
C SER A 6 -4.25 -10.24 -22.35
N GLU A 7 -5.37 -9.68 -22.80
CA GLU A 7 -5.88 -8.41 -22.24
C GLU A 7 -6.35 -8.59 -20.78
N TRP A 8 -6.35 -9.82 -20.26
CA TRP A 8 -6.83 -10.18 -18.93
C TRP A 8 -5.92 -9.69 -17.80
N ASP A 9 -4.62 -9.51 -18.06
CA ASP A 9 -3.65 -9.13 -17.02
C ASP A 9 -3.98 -7.80 -16.34
N LYS A 10 -4.46 -6.81 -17.12
CA LYS A 10 -4.87 -5.51 -16.58
C LYS A 10 -6.12 -5.61 -15.71
N TYR A 11 -7.05 -6.50 -16.05
CA TYR A 11 -8.27 -6.71 -15.27
C TYR A 11 -7.95 -7.44 -13.98
N LEU A 12 -7.06 -8.43 -14.04
CA LEU A 12 -6.61 -9.17 -12.87
C LEU A 12 -5.88 -8.26 -11.87
N LEU A 13 -4.84 -7.56 -12.31
CA LEU A 13 -4.08 -6.64 -11.46
C LEU A 13 -4.91 -5.42 -11.04
N GLY A 14 -5.75 -4.89 -11.93
CA GLY A 14 -6.68 -3.82 -11.62
C GLY A 14 -7.69 -4.20 -10.54
N SER A 15 -8.20 -5.43 -10.58
CA SER A 15 -9.13 -5.94 -9.55
C SER A 15 -8.44 -6.08 -8.19
N VAL A 16 -7.21 -6.60 -8.16
CA VAL A 16 -6.41 -6.67 -6.92
C VAL A 16 -6.18 -5.26 -6.36
N LEU A 17 -5.80 -4.31 -7.20
CA LEU A 17 -5.62 -2.91 -6.81
C LEU A 17 -6.91 -2.31 -6.23
N PHE A 18 -8.03 -2.48 -6.92
CA PHE A 18 -9.32 -1.98 -6.46
C PHE A 18 -9.73 -2.59 -5.11
N ILE A 19 -9.63 -3.91 -4.96
CA ILE A 19 -9.93 -4.61 -3.71
C ILE A 19 -9.00 -4.14 -2.59
N SER A 20 -7.70 -3.93 -2.86
CA SER A 20 -6.78 -3.43 -1.85
C SER A 20 -7.16 -2.04 -1.33
N LEU A 21 -7.69 -1.16 -2.20
CA LEU A 21 -8.15 0.17 -1.82
C LEU A 21 -9.45 0.15 -1.01
N LEU A 22 -10.28 -0.89 -1.18
CA LEU A 22 -11.53 -1.01 -0.43
C LEU A 22 -11.35 -1.71 0.92
N PHE A 23 -10.50 -2.74 0.98
CA PHE A 23 -10.44 -3.66 2.13
C PHE A 23 -9.09 -3.65 2.86
N GLY A 24 -8.03 -3.06 2.29
CA GLY A 24 -6.68 -3.02 2.87
C GLY A 24 -6.44 -1.84 3.82
N GLY A 25 -7.50 -1.24 4.37
CA GLY A 25 -7.43 -0.04 5.20
C GLY A 25 -7.08 -0.27 6.68
N GLY A 26 -6.80 -1.52 7.07
CA GLY A 26 -6.56 -1.92 8.44
C GLY A 26 -5.17 -1.55 8.96
N THR A 27 -5.05 -1.37 10.28
CA THR A 27 -3.77 -1.10 10.96
C THR A 27 -3.41 -2.17 12.00
N ALA A 28 -4.35 -3.06 12.31
CA ALA A 28 -4.16 -4.14 13.26
C ALA A 28 -3.25 -5.25 12.70
N ASN A 29 -2.76 -6.13 13.58
CA ASN A 29 -2.02 -7.32 13.19
C ASN A 29 -2.99 -8.44 12.80
N GLY A 30 -2.57 -9.33 11.90
CA GLY A 30 -3.28 -10.59 11.61
C GLY A 30 -4.67 -10.45 11.00
N LEU A 31 -4.96 -9.36 10.28
CA LEU A 31 -6.25 -9.18 9.61
C LEU A 31 -6.37 -10.12 8.41
N TYR A 32 -7.45 -10.90 8.36
CA TYR A 32 -7.66 -11.85 7.25
C TYR A 32 -7.82 -11.13 5.90
N THR A 33 -8.31 -9.89 5.88
CA THR A 33 -8.44 -9.08 4.66
C THR A 33 -7.08 -8.82 4.02
N ASP A 34 -6.06 -8.55 4.83
CA ASP A 34 -4.71 -8.27 4.36
C ASP A 34 -4.11 -9.53 3.74
N THR A 35 -4.22 -10.67 4.44
CA THR A 35 -3.78 -11.97 3.92
C THR A 35 -4.46 -12.34 2.61
N LEU A 36 -5.77 -12.08 2.47
CA LEU A 36 -6.49 -12.35 1.21
C LEU A 36 -6.00 -11.46 0.06
N ILE A 37 -5.73 -10.18 0.33
CA ILE A 37 -5.16 -9.25 -0.65
C ILE A 37 -3.75 -9.69 -1.06
N GLU A 38 -2.91 -10.09 -0.09
CA GLU A 38 -1.55 -10.58 -0.34
C GLU A 38 -1.55 -11.84 -1.20
N ILE A 39 -2.41 -12.81 -0.88
CA ILE A 39 -2.58 -14.03 -1.69
C ILE A 39 -3.04 -13.65 -3.11
N ALA A 40 -4.01 -12.75 -3.26
CA ALA A 40 -4.50 -12.32 -4.57
C ALA A 40 -3.40 -11.62 -5.38
N ALA A 41 -2.55 -10.80 -4.74
CA ALA A 41 -1.39 -10.17 -5.37
C ALA A 41 -0.35 -11.19 -5.83
N ILE A 42 -0.03 -12.19 -5.01
CA ILE A 42 0.95 -13.24 -5.37
C ILE A 42 0.42 -14.15 -6.49
N VAL A 43 -0.84 -14.58 -6.40
CA VAL A 43 -1.46 -15.43 -7.44
C VAL A 43 -1.59 -14.68 -8.76
N SER A 44 -2.00 -13.40 -8.73
CA SER A 44 -2.04 -12.58 -9.94
C SER A 44 -0.65 -12.36 -10.53
N ALA A 45 0.37 -12.16 -9.70
CA ALA A 45 1.74 -12.08 -10.16
C ALA A 45 2.20 -13.38 -10.84
N ALA A 46 1.97 -14.54 -10.22
CA ALA A 46 2.30 -15.83 -10.81
C ALA A 46 1.62 -16.03 -12.18
N ALA A 47 0.35 -15.62 -12.31
CA ALA A 47 -0.38 -15.68 -13.57
C ALA A 47 0.26 -14.79 -14.66
N VAL A 48 0.64 -13.55 -14.32
CA VAL A 48 1.32 -12.63 -15.26
C VAL A 48 2.72 -13.12 -15.64
N PHE A 49 3.48 -13.68 -14.69
CA PHE A 49 4.82 -14.20 -14.94
C PHE A 49 4.85 -15.52 -15.71
N SER A 50 3.77 -16.32 -15.66
CA SER A 50 3.65 -17.55 -16.45
C SER A 50 3.52 -17.30 -17.96
N GLN A 51 3.16 -16.08 -18.36
CA GLN A 51 3.04 -15.70 -19.76
C GLN A 51 4.41 -15.32 -20.32
N THR A 52 4.74 -15.82 -21.51
CA THR A 52 6.02 -15.57 -22.20
C THR A 52 6.14 -14.16 -22.77
N SER A 53 5.01 -13.48 -22.98
CA SER A 53 4.93 -12.15 -23.58
C SER A 53 4.81 -11.08 -22.49
N GLY A 54 5.86 -10.27 -22.31
CA GLY A 54 5.85 -9.15 -21.40
C GLY A 54 7.14 -8.35 -21.47
N GLN A 55 7.12 -7.12 -20.95
CA GLN A 55 8.32 -6.31 -20.87
C GLN A 55 9.38 -6.96 -19.97
N ARG A 56 10.66 -6.66 -20.18
CA ARG A 56 11.72 -7.16 -19.31
C ARG A 56 11.79 -6.29 -18.07
N VAL A 57 11.85 -6.92 -16.90
CA VAL A 57 12.07 -6.21 -15.65
C VAL A 57 13.52 -5.69 -15.61
N PRO A 58 13.75 -4.39 -15.33
CA PRO A 58 15.11 -3.87 -15.16
C PRO A 58 15.83 -4.55 -14.00
N HIS A 59 17.09 -4.95 -14.21
CA HIS A 59 17.90 -5.63 -13.18
C HIS A 59 18.11 -4.76 -11.94
N SER A 60 18.23 -3.43 -12.09
CA SER A 60 18.35 -2.49 -10.97
C SER A 60 17.16 -2.55 -10.03
N VAL A 61 15.94 -2.63 -10.57
CA VAL A 61 14.71 -2.75 -9.79
C VAL A 61 14.68 -4.10 -9.06
N LEU A 62 15.05 -5.18 -9.74
CA LEU A 62 15.10 -6.50 -9.13
C LEU A 62 16.09 -6.53 -7.95
N TRP A 63 17.30 -6.00 -8.12
CA TRP A 63 18.28 -5.91 -7.04
C TRP A 63 17.84 -5.02 -5.88
N LEU A 64 17.15 -3.91 -6.16
CA LEU A 64 16.57 -3.06 -5.13
C LEU A 64 15.55 -3.83 -4.29
N LEU A 65 14.65 -4.58 -4.91
CA LEU A 65 13.64 -5.38 -4.21
C LEU A 65 14.28 -6.54 -3.44
N ILE A 66 15.28 -7.22 -4.01
CA ILE A 66 16.05 -8.25 -3.32
C ILE A 66 16.72 -7.66 -2.07
N PHE A 67 17.33 -6.48 -2.19
CA PHE A 67 17.96 -5.82 -1.06
C PHE A 67 16.95 -5.40 0.01
N ALA A 68 15.80 -4.85 -0.39
CA ALA A 68 14.72 -4.51 0.54
C ALA A 68 14.23 -5.75 1.33
N VAL A 69 14.00 -6.86 0.64
CA VAL A 69 13.60 -8.14 1.27
C VAL A 69 14.71 -8.66 2.19
N ALA A 70 15.97 -8.63 1.74
CA ALA A 70 17.12 -9.07 2.53
C ALA A 70 17.28 -8.25 3.82
N LEU A 71 17.02 -6.93 3.77
CA LEU A 71 17.04 -6.08 4.96
C LEU A 71 15.98 -6.47 5.98
N VAL A 72 14.76 -6.81 5.54
CA VAL A 72 13.70 -7.25 6.46
C VAL A 72 14.01 -8.65 7.01
N ILE A 73 14.54 -9.56 6.19
CA ILE A 73 14.99 -10.89 6.66
C ILE A 73 16.09 -10.75 7.70
N LEU A 74 17.05 -9.84 7.49
CA LEU A 74 18.12 -9.56 8.46
C LEU A 74 17.55 -9.13 9.82
N GLN A 75 16.38 -8.47 9.85
CA GLN A 75 15.73 -8.11 11.10
C GLN A 75 15.28 -9.33 11.94
N ILE A 76 15.07 -10.48 11.28
CA ILE A 76 14.62 -11.74 11.87
C ILE A 76 15.80 -12.69 12.12
N VAL A 77 17.03 -12.33 11.72
CA VAL A 77 18.22 -13.14 12.01
C VAL A 77 18.59 -13.00 13.49
N PRO A 78 18.70 -14.11 14.24
CA PRO A 78 19.17 -14.07 15.61
C PRO A 78 20.68 -13.77 15.63
N LEU A 79 21.07 -12.66 16.23
CA LEU A 79 22.46 -12.21 16.36
C LEU A 79 22.92 -12.26 17.82
N PRO A 80 24.24 -12.39 18.08
CA PRO A 80 24.77 -12.40 19.45
C PRO A 80 24.33 -11.15 20.24
N ALA A 81 23.86 -11.36 21.48
CA ALA A 81 23.34 -10.30 22.33
C ALA A 81 24.37 -9.18 22.60
N ALA A 82 25.66 -9.52 22.59
CA ALA A 82 26.78 -8.59 22.72
C ALA A 82 26.83 -7.51 21.62
N ILE A 83 26.22 -7.75 20.46
CA ILE A 83 26.14 -6.73 19.40
C ILE A 83 25.15 -5.62 19.80
N PHE A 84 24.15 -5.94 20.62
CA PHE A 84 23.10 -4.98 21.01
C PHE A 84 23.38 -4.26 22.33
N SER A 85 24.41 -4.66 23.08
CA SER A 85 24.80 -3.97 24.31
C SER A 85 25.26 -2.55 24.00
N GLY A 86 24.63 -1.54 24.62
CA GLY A 86 24.91 -0.12 24.37
C GLY A 86 24.18 0.48 23.15
N LEU A 87 23.61 -0.34 22.26
CA LEU A 87 22.80 0.14 21.12
C LEU A 87 21.29 0.19 21.41
N ARG A 88 20.81 -0.57 22.40
CA ARG A 88 19.40 -0.58 22.80
C ARG A 88 19.20 -0.16 24.26
N PRO A 89 18.15 0.63 24.56
CA PRO A 89 17.73 0.89 25.93
C PRO A 89 17.45 -0.42 26.69
N GLU A 90 17.83 -0.46 27.96
CA GLU A 90 17.66 -1.65 28.82
C GLU A 90 16.20 -2.10 28.94
N LEU A 91 15.24 -1.17 28.84
CA LEU A 91 13.81 -1.45 28.84
C LEU A 91 13.36 -2.33 27.65
N LEU A 92 14.07 -2.25 26.52
CA LEU A 92 13.85 -3.12 25.34
C LEU A 92 14.71 -4.39 25.39
N LEU A 93 15.57 -4.51 26.40
CA LEU A 93 16.41 -5.66 26.68
C LEU A 93 15.88 -6.51 27.85
N ALA A 94 15.01 -5.95 28.68
CA ALA A 94 14.44 -6.57 29.88
C ALA A 94 13.22 -7.45 29.54
N ASP A 95 13.35 -8.73 29.90
CA ASP A 95 12.33 -9.77 30.01
C ASP A 95 11.49 -10.16 28.78
N SER A 96 11.90 -11.27 28.18
CA SER A 96 11.02 -12.44 28.19
C SER A 96 11.63 -13.48 29.13
N GLY A 97 11.08 -13.60 30.35
CA GLY A 97 11.48 -14.58 31.37
C GLY A 97 11.24 -16.05 30.99
N LEU A 98 11.31 -16.40 29.70
CA LEU A 98 11.05 -17.72 29.14
C LEU A 98 12.25 -18.35 28.42
N VAL A 99 13.38 -17.66 28.27
CA VAL A 99 14.59 -18.31 27.77
C VAL A 99 15.80 -17.72 28.49
N GLY A 100 16.32 -18.49 29.45
CA GLY A 100 17.52 -18.15 30.23
C GLY A 100 18.67 -17.70 29.34
N GLU A 101 19.42 -16.70 29.82
CA GLU A 101 20.67 -16.20 29.25
C GLU A 101 20.80 -16.37 27.72
N THR A 102 19.83 -15.85 26.97
CA THR A 102 19.83 -16.05 25.52
C THR A 102 20.96 -15.26 24.89
N ARG A 103 22.05 -15.98 24.60
CA ARG A 103 23.24 -15.53 23.87
C ARG A 103 22.89 -14.88 22.54
N PHE A 104 21.71 -15.14 21.99
CA PHE A 104 21.22 -14.62 20.72
C PHE A 104 19.91 -13.84 20.88
N ARG A 105 19.78 -12.72 20.18
CA ARG A 105 18.61 -11.84 20.15
C ARG A 105 18.31 -11.41 18.72
N PHE A 106 17.04 -11.16 18.42
CA PHE A 106 16.62 -10.65 17.12
C PHE A 106 16.91 -9.15 16.97
N VAL A 107 17.18 -8.74 15.74
CA VAL A 107 17.33 -7.32 15.36
C VAL A 107 15.98 -6.59 15.42
N SER A 108 14.86 -7.27 15.20
CA SER A 108 13.53 -6.75 15.50
C SER A 108 13.12 -6.99 16.95
N VAL A 109 12.39 -6.03 17.53
CA VAL A 109 11.71 -6.16 18.83
C VAL A 109 10.37 -6.90 18.67
N GLY A 110 9.69 -6.71 17.55
CA GLY A 110 8.40 -7.32 17.24
C GLY A 110 8.52 -8.29 16.07
N VAL A 111 9.08 -9.47 16.30
CA VAL A 111 9.33 -10.47 15.23
C VAL A 111 8.07 -10.81 14.46
N GLY A 112 6.93 -10.99 15.14
CA GLY A 112 5.63 -11.25 14.49
C GLY A 112 5.24 -10.15 13.50
N ARG A 113 5.28 -8.88 13.92
CA ARG A 113 5.00 -7.74 13.06
C ARG A 113 6.01 -7.60 11.92
N THR A 114 7.28 -7.91 12.15
CA THR A 114 8.30 -7.92 11.09
C THR A 114 8.03 -9.00 10.04
N ILE A 115 7.54 -10.17 10.45
CA ILE A 115 7.12 -11.24 9.52
C ILE A 115 5.91 -10.77 8.70
N GLU A 116 4.90 -10.15 9.32
CA GLU A 116 3.76 -9.58 8.59
C GLU A 116 4.22 -8.51 7.58
N CYS A 117 5.10 -7.59 7.98
CA CYS A 117 5.67 -6.60 7.07
C CYS A 117 6.48 -7.24 5.92
N LEU A 118 7.16 -8.37 6.17
CA LEU A 118 7.88 -9.12 5.14
C LEU A 118 6.91 -9.70 4.11
N LEU A 119 5.80 -10.31 4.56
CA LEU A 119 4.77 -10.88 3.69
C LEU A 119 4.13 -9.78 2.83
N TYR A 120 3.75 -8.67 3.45
CA TYR A 120 3.25 -7.49 2.75
C TYR A 120 4.26 -6.97 1.70
N LEU A 121 5.53 -6.83 2.07
CA LEU A 121 6.59 -6.38 1.16
C LEU A 121 6.74 -7.33 -0.04
N VAL A 122 6.70 -8.65 0.19
CA VAL A 122 6.79 -9.65 -0.88
C VAL A 122 5.58 -9.56 -1.81
N ALA A 123 4.37 -9.43 -1.27
CA ALA A 123 3.15 -9.27 -2.06
C ALA A 123 3.16 -7.97 -2.89
N ALA A 124 3.54 -6.86 -2.27
CA ALA A 124 3.67 -5.57 -2.94
C ALA A 124 4.76 -5.59 -4.03
N ALA A 125 5.90 -6.23 -3.76
CA ALA A 125 6.97 -6.41 -4.74
C ALA A 125 6.51 -7.28 -5.91
N ALA A 126 5.79 -8.39 -5.64
CA ALA A 126 5.24 -9.25 -6.67
C ALA A 126 4.23 -8.50 -7.56
N PHE A 127 3.34 -7.72 -6.96
CA PHE A 127 2.40 -6.87 -7.69
C PHE A 127 3.15 -5.84 -8.56
N PHE A 128 4.10 -5.10 -7.98
CA PHE A 128 4.88 -4.08 -8.69
C PHE A 128 5.66 -4.67 -9.87
N LEU A 129 6.34 -5.80 -9.66
CA LEU A 129 7.04 -6.54 -10.72
C LEU A 129 6.10 -6.99 -11.84
N SER A 130 4.85 -7.33 -11.51
CA SER A 130 3.82 -7.71 -12.49
C SER A 130 3.34 -6.51 -13.29
N VAL A 131 3.18 -5.34 -12.66
CA VAL A 131 2.87 -4.09 -13.37
C VAL A 131 3.99 -3.73 -14.35
N LEU A 132 5.27 -3.93 -14.00
CA LEU A 132 6.40 -3.71 -14.90
C LEU A 132 6.46 -4.65 -16.10
N ARG A 133 5.76 -5.79 -16.05
CA ARG A 133 5.65 -6.72 -17.18
C ARG A 133 4.60 -6.25 -18.20
N LEU A 134 3.65 -5.42 -17.77
CA LEU A 134 2.56 -4.94 -18.61
C LEU A 134 3.05 -4.00 -19.72
N ARG A 135 2.28 -3.92 -20.80
CA ARG A 135 2.43 -2.89 -21.82
C ARG A 135 1.90 -1.55 -21.31
N VAL A 136 2.38 -0.45 -21.88
CA VAL A 136 1.99 0.91 -21.48
C VAL A 136 0.48 1.11 -21.51
N GLU A 137 -0.21 0.56 -22.52
CA GLU A 137 -1.68 0.64 -22.64
C GLU A 137 -2.39 -0.10 -21.51
N GLN A 138 -1.84 -1.24 -21.07
CA GLN A 138 -2.39 -2.02 -19.96
C GLN A 138 -2.13 -1.35 -18.61
N VAL A 139 -0.97 -0.71 -18.43
CA VAL A 139 -0.67 0.12 -17.25
C VAL A 139 -1.66 1.28 -17.15
N HIS A 140 -1.94 1.97 -18.25
CA HIS A 140 -2.99 2.99 -18.28
C HIS A 140 -4.38 2.41 -17.98
N GLY A 141 -4.61 1.15 -18.34
CA GLY A 141 -5.81 0.39 -18.00
C GLY A 141 -6.00 0.11 -16.50
N LEU A 142 -4.98 0.33 -15.65
CA LEU A 142 -5.10 0.22 -14.19
C LEU A 142 -5.67 1.50 -13.55
N LEU A 143 -5.53 2.66 -14.21
CA LEU A 143 -5.99 3.94 -13.67
C LEU A 143 -7.48 3.98 -13.34
N PRO A 144 -8.41 3.43 -14.15
CA PRO A 144 -9.83 3.39 -13.79
C PRO A 144 -10.10 2.63 -12.49
N PHE A 145 -9.40 1.52 -12.24
CA PHE A 145 -9.53 0.75 -11.00
C PHE A 145 -9.04 1.54 -9.79
N PHE A 146 -7.89 2.21 -9.96
CA PHE A 146 -7.35 3.10 -8.94
C PHE A 146 -8.34 4.25 -8.62
N PHE A 147 -8.80 4.97 -9.64
CA PHE A 147 -9.74 6.08 -9.44
C PHE A 147 -11.07 5.62 -8.84
N MET A 148 -11.58 4.44 -9.23
CA MET A 148 -12.78 3.88 -8.60
C MET A 148 -12.56 3.67 -7.10
N GLY A 149 -11.41 3.12 -6.69
CA GLY A 149 -11.06 2.95 -5.28
C GLY A 149 -10.93 4.29 -4.53
N VAL A 150 -10.33 5.30 -5.16
CA VAL A 150 -10.22 6.66 -4.62
C VAL A 150 -11.59 7.31 -4.48
N ILE A 151 -12.47 7.17 -5.47
CA ILE A 151 -13.85 7.70 -5.43
C ILE A 151 -14.64 7.03 -4.33
N CYS A 152 -14.59 5.69 -4.21
CA CYS A 152 -15.27 4.96 -3.13
C CYS A 152 -14.79 5.44 -1.74
N ASN A 153 -13.48 5.59 -1.56
CA ASN A 153 -12.91 6.11 -0.32
C ASN A 153 -13.30 7.57 -0.06
N GLY A 154 -13.25 8.42 -1.09
CA GLY A 154 -13.62 9.82 -0.99
C GLY A 154 -15.08 10.02 -0.66
N LEU A 155 -15.99 9.22 -1.25
CA LEU A 155 -17.41 9.22 -0.91
C LEU A 155 -17.64 8.74 0.52
N ALA A 156 -16.98 7.66 0.95
CA ALA A 156 -17.07 7.20 2.33
C ALA A 156 -16.60 8.27 3.32
N GLY A 157 -15.48 8.94 3.02
CA GLY A 157 -14.95 10.03 3.85
C GLY A 157 -15.88 11.24 3.86
N ALA A 158 -16.41 11.66 2.70
CA ALA A 158 -17.36 12.76 2.61
C ALA A 158 -18.64 12.50 3.41
N ILE A 159 -19.15 11.26 3.39
CA ILE A 159 -20.31 10.87 4.21
C ILE A 159 -19.97 10.96 5.69
N GLN A 160 -18.84 10.40 6.12
CA GLN A 160 -18.38 10.46 7.52
C GLN A 160 -18.26 11.91 8.01
N TYR A 161 -17.52 12.74 7.29
CA TYR A 161 -17.30 14.14 7.70
C TYR A 161 -18.55 15.02 7.61
N SER A 162 -19.56 14.63 6.81
CA SER A 162 -20.81 15.38 6.70
C SER A 162 -21.78 15.13 7.85
N LEU A 163 -21.61 14.07 8.63
CA LEU A 163 -22.58 13.63 9.62
C LEU A 163 -22.30 14.18 11.05
N SER A 164 -21.41 15.18 11.18
CA SER A 164 -21.07 15.97 12.38
C SER A 164 -20.52 15.22 13.61
N ASP A 165 -20.81 13.94 13.80
CA ASP A 165 -20.22 13.11 14.85
C ASP A 165 -18.98 12.37 14.33
N ASP A 166 -18.00 12.08 15.20
CA ASP A 166 -16.87 11.18 14.92
C ASP A 166 -17.42 9.76 14.68
N ILE A 167 -17.93 9.51 13.47
CA ILE A 167 -18.55 8.23 13.11
C ILE A 167 -17.43 7.26 12.76
N ALA A 168 -16.93 6.62 13.82
CA ALA A 168 -16.23 5.36 13.71
C ALA A 168 -17.25 4.28 13.28
N ILE A 169 -17.03 3.65 12.14
CA ILE A 169 -17.85 2.52 11.69
C ILE A 169 -17.22 1.24 12.22
N GLU A 170 -17.85 0.65 13.22
CA GLU A 170 -17.44 -0.63 13.80
C GLU A 170 -18.20 -1.80 13.15
N GLY A 171 -17.52 -2.95 13.00
CA GLY A 171 -18.16 -4.22 12.60
C GLY A 171 -18.40 -4.43 11.10
N LEU A 172 -18.16 -3.44 10.24
CA LEU A 172 -18.26 -3.62 8.78
C LEU A 172 -17.05 -4.37 8.21
N LEU A 173 -15.85 -4.03 8.67
CA LEU A 173 -14.57 -4.64 8.33
C LEU A 173 -13.94 -5.23 9.60
N PRO A 174 -12.90 -6.08 9.50
CA PRO A 174 -12.22 -6.61 10.70
C PRO A 174 -11.41 -5.55 11.47
N PHE A 175 -11.62 -4.28 11.18
CA PHE A 175 -11.06 -3.12 11.85
C PHE A 175 -12.11 -1.99 11.86
N THR A 176 -12.00 -1.11 12.85
CA THR A 176 -12.82 0.10 12.93
C THR A 176 -12.40 1.08 11.86
N ILE A 177 -13.36 1.55 11.06
CA ILE A 177 -13.13 2.55 10.01
C ILE A 177 -13.29 3.94 10.64
N ASN A 178 -12.25 4.77 10.53
CA ASN A 178 -12.21 6.12 11.11
C ASN A 178 -12.11 7.24 10.05
N ALA A 179 -11.63 6.93 8.84
CA ALA A 179 -11.49 7.92 7.77
C ALA A 179 -11.62 7.26 6.40
N GLY A 180 -12.71 7.53 5.67
CA GLY A 180 -13.00 6.88 4.40
C GLY A 180 -13.28 5.39 4.62
N LEU A 181 -12.46 4.51 4.05
CA LEU A 181 -12.46 3.07 4.36
C LEU A 181 -11.20 2.63 5.14
N PHE A 182 -10.45 3.59 5.70
CA PHE A 182 -9.24 3.33 6.47
C PHE A 182 -9.51 3.44 7.97
N ALA A 183 -8.75 2.66 8.75
CA ALA A 183 -8.73 2.74 10.20
C ALA A 183 -8.01 3.99 10.74
N ASN A 184 -7.32 4.74 9.89
CA ASN A 184 -6.48 5.85 10.30
C ASN A 184 -6.50 6.97 9.26
N GLU A 185 -6.69 8.19 9.75
CA GLU A 185 -6.73 9.43 8.97
C GLU A 185 -5.46 9.65 8.13
N ASN A 186 -4.27 9.28 8.65
CA ASN A 186 -3.02 9.42 7.92
C ASN A 186 -2.94 8.46 6.73
N HIS A 187 -3.49 7.25 6.86
CA HIS A 187 -3.56 6.30 5.75
C HIS A 187 -4.55 6.76 4.67
N PHE A 188 -5.70 7.30 5.09
CA PHE A 188 -6.65 7.94 4.16
C PHE A 188 -6.02 9.15 3.45
N ALA A 189 -5.36 10.05 4.19
CA ALA A 189 -4.66 11.19 3.60
C ALA A 189 -3.55 10.76 2.62
N ALA A 190 -2.85 9.65 2.92
CA ALA A 190 -1.87 9.07 2.01
C ALA A 190 -2.47 8.64 0.68
N LEU A 191 -3.64 8.00 0.68
CA LEU A 191 -4.35 7.68 -0.55
C LEU A 191 -4.67 8.96 -1.35
N LEU A 192 -5.17 10.00 -0.67
CA LEU A 192 -5.55 11.24 -1.34
C LEU A 192 -4.35 11.95 -1.99
N PHE A 193 -3.24 12.13 -1.26
CA PHE A 193 -2.09 12.84 -1.83
C PHE A 193 -1.36 12.02 -2.90
N VAL A 194 -1.34 10.68 -2.81
CA VAL A 194 -0.81 9.81 -3.87
C VAL A 194 -1.69 9.88 -5.13
N SER A 195 -2.97 10.22 -4.99
CA SER A 195 -3.89 10.36 -6.12
C SER A 195 -3.68 11.64 -6.94
N ILE A 196 -3.05 12.67 -6.36
CA ILE A 196 -2.88 13.99 -6.99
C ILE A 196 -2.16 13.91 -8.35
N PRO A 197 -0.97 13.28 -8.46
CA PRO A 197 -0.26 13.22 -9.75
C PRO A 197 -1.07 12.50 -10.82
N PHE A 198 -1.85 11.48 -10.45
CA PHE A 198 -2.70 10.75 -11.39
C PHE A 198 -3.86 11.61 -11.90
N VAL A 199 -4.48 12.40 -11.02
CA VAL A 199 -5.56 13.33 -11.40
C VAL A 199 -5.01 14.45 -12.29
N VAL A 200 -3.85 15.01 -11.96
CA VAL A 200 -3.17 16.02 -12.79
C VAL A 200 -2.81 15.44 -14.16
N TYR A 201 -2.24 14.24 -14.19
CA TYR A 201 -1.94 13.53 -15.44
C TYR A 201 -3.20 13.33 -16.30
N TYR A 202 -4.29 12.86 -15.70
CA TYR A 202 -5.56 12.63 -16.39
C TYR A 202 -6.20 13.94 -16.87
N GLY A 203 -6.11 15.01 -16.09
CA GLY A 203 -6.62 16.33 -16.45
C GLY A 203 -5.86 16.96 -17.61
N LEU A 204 -4.54 17.13 -17.44
CA LEU A 204 -3.70 17.87 -18.37
C LEU A 204 -3.34 17.07 -19.62
N PHE A 205 -2.88 15.83 -19.47
CA PHE A 205 -2.29 15.06 -20.57
C PHE A 205 -3.29 14.19 -21.32
N ARG A 206 -4.44 13.86 -20.71
CA ARG A 206 -5.53 13.11 -21.38
C ARG A 206 -6.67 14.01 -21.86
N GLY A 207 -6.54 15.33 -21.73
CA GLY A 207 -7.50 16.31 -22.26
C GLY A 207 -8.78 16.47 -21.46
N HIS A 208 -8.82 16.00 -20.20
CA HIS A 208 -9.98 16.06 -19.32
C HIS A 208 -9.87 17.17 -18.27
N LEU A 209 -9.49 18.39 -18.68
CA LEU A 209 -9.17 19.51 -17.79
C LEU A 209 -10.24 19.77 -16.72
N LEU A 210 -11.52 19.81 -17.10
CA LEU A 210 -12.60 20.05 -16.15
C LEU A 210 -12.69 18.95 -15.08
N SER A 211 -12.65 17.69 -15.49
CA SER A 211 -12.70 16.54 -14.57
C SER A 211 -11.45 16.46 -13.70
N GLY A 212 -10.26 16.76 -14.25
CA GLY A 212 -9.01 16.83 -13.51
C GLY A 212 -9.02 17.94 -12.45
N SER A 213 -9.45 19.15 -12.83
CA SER A 213 -9.55 20.27 -11.89
C SER A 213 -10.57 20.00 -10.77
N LEU A 214 -11.75 19.46 -11.11
CA LEU A 214 -12.75 19.07 -10.12
C LEU A 214 -12.24 17.97 -9.20
N GLY A 215 -11.55 16.96 -9.75
CA GLY A 215 -10.91 15.91 -8.97
C GLY A 215 -9.85 16.46 -8.02
N LEU A 216 -9.00 17.37 -8.49
CA LEU A 216 -7.94 17.98 -7.68
C LEU A 216 -8.53 18.81 -6.53
N VAL A 217 -9.52 19.65 -6.81
CA VAL A 217 -10.23 20.42 -5.78
C VAL A 217 -10.87 19.48 -4.75
N THR A 218 -11.52 18.41 -5.22
CA THR A 218 -12.14 17.41 -4.33
C THR A 218 -11.10 16.74 -3.43
N LEU A 219 -9.95 16.31 -3.99
CA LEU A 219 -8.88 15.70 -3.20
C LEU A 219 -8.32 16.67 -2.15
N LEU A 220 -8.13 17.93 -2.50
CA LEU A 220 -7.63 18.95 -1.57
C LEU A 220 -8.62 19.26 -0.45
N LEU A 221 -9.92 19.32 -0.76
CA LEU A 221 -10.97 19.49 0.24
C LEU A 221 -11.05 18.28 1.19
N LEU A 222 -10.97 17.06 0.65
CA LEU A 222 -10.96 15.84 1.46
C LEU A 222 -9.69 15.74 2.32
N LEU A 223 -8.52 16.17 1.82
CA LEU A 223 -7.29 16.24 2.60
C LEU A 223 -7.42 17.20 3.79
N LEU A 224 -8.05 18.35 3.56
CA LEU A 224 -8.33 19.32 4.62
C LEU A 224 -9.32 18.76 5.64
N ALA A 225 -10.39 18.10 5.16
CA ALA A 225 -11.40 17.48 6.01
C ALA A 225 -10.85 16.31 6.84
N ALA A 226 -9.87 15.57 6.31
CA ALA A 226 -9.24 14.45 6.99
C ALA A 226 -8.43 14.83 8.23
N GLY A 227 -8.19 16.11 8.51
CA GLY A 227 -7.53 16.56 9.75
C GLY A 227 -6.02 16.25 9.87
N SER A 228 -5.45 15.44 8.97
CA SER A 228 -4.02 15.08 8.99
C SER A 228 -3.13 16.27 8.55
N ARG A 229 -2.47 16.92 9.51
CA ARG A 229 -1.53 18.02 9.24
C ARG A 229 -0.42 17.63 8.27
N ALA A 230 0.15 16.43 8.46
CA ALA A 230 1.19 15.90 7.58
C ALA A 230 0.63 15.63 6.17
N GLY A 231 -0.56 15.02 6.09
CA GLY A 231 -1.25 14.78 4.83
C GLY A 231 -1.50 16.05 4.02
N VAL A 232 -1.98 17.11 4.67
CA VAL A 232 -2.21 18.42 4.03
C VAL A 232 -0.90 19.03 3.48
N LEU A 233 0.16 19.06 4.29
CA LEU A 233 1.45 19.62 3.86
C LEU A 233 2.05 18.85 2.68
N ILE A 234 2.03 17.52 2.75
CA ILE A 234 2.53 16.65 1.68
C ILE A 234 1.67 16.81 0.43
N GLY A 235 0.34 16.83 0.57
CA GLY A 235 -0.60 17.02 -0.53
C GLY A 235 -0.39 18.34 -1.26
N LEU A 236 -0.21 19.44 -0.54
CA LEU A 236 0.11 20.75 -1.13
C LEU A 236 1.44 20.72 -1.87
N ALA A 237 2.48 20.12 -1.27
CA ALA A 237 3.78 19.99 -1.92
C ALA A 237 3.69 19.17 -3.21
N ILE A 238 2.95 18.05 -3.21
CA ILE A 238 2.75 17.21 -4.39
C ILE A 238 1.97 17.95 -5.48
N THR A 239 0.93 18.71 -5.13
CA THR A 239 0.18 19.54 -6.10
C THR A 239 1.08 20.56 -6.79
N VAL A 240 2.03 21.18 -6.08
CA VAL A 240 2.97 22.15 -6.66
C VAL A 240 4.00 21.46 -7.58
N LEU A 241 4.40 20.24 -7.25
CA LEU A 241 5.40 19.47 -8.01
C LEU A 241 4.82 18.74 -9.24
N SER A 242 3.50 18.55 -9.29
CA SER A 242 2.78 17.82 -10.36
C SER A 242 2.36 18.74 -11.50
#